data_AF-A0A936LTD6-F1
#
_entry.id   AF-A0A936LTD6-F1
#
_cell.length_a   1.000
_cell.length_b   1.000
_cell.length_c   1.000
_cell.angle_alpha   90.00
_cell.angle_beta   90.00
_cell.angle_gamma   90.00
#
_symmetry.space_group_name_H-M   'P 1'
#
loop_
_entity.id
_entity.type
_entity.pdbx_description
1 polymer ?
#
loop_
_entity_poly.entity_id
_entity_poly.type
_entity_poly.pdbx_seq_one_letter_code
_entity_poly.pdbx_strand_id
1 'polypeptide(L)'
;MLLRTLVVFAVLVAGCEGPGPRLNAPPHGQTEEVSNLRDTYDFMTDNALLADMSVSDCHFLPHRARLSSLGEERLTRLAALMEMYGGAIRFSSAESDPKLVTARTQTITDYLRGLGVDVTAETVTNELRGGRGMEASQAIAIRANEGVYKPKRDARAGAAPAGMTTGSGAATGGGK
;
A
#
# COMPACT_ATOMS: atom_id res chain seq x y z
N MET A 1 60.35 -11.14 -23.20
CA MET A 1 59.49 -9.96 -23.05
C MET A 1 58.02 -10.21 -23.38
N LEU A 2 57.66 -11.09 -24.34
CA LEU A 2 56.26 -11.37 -24.70
C LEU A 2 55.38 -12.07 -23.63
N LEU A 3 55.98 -12.81 -22.70
CA LEU A 3 55.20 -13.57 -21.71
C LEU A 3 54.61 -12.68 -20.58
N ARG A 4 55.23 -11.52 -20.31
CA ARG A 4 54.76 -10.59 -19.26
C ARG A 4 53.55 -9.75 -19.71
N THR A 5 53.46 -9.42 -20.99
CA THR A 5 52.34 -8.65 -21.57
C THR A 5 51.04 -9.46 -21.65
N LEU A 6 51.13 -10.79 -21.74
CA LEU A 6 49.95 -11.66 -21.90
C LEU A 6 49.18 -11.86 -20.59
N VAL A 7 49.89 -11.87 -19.45
CA VAL A 7 49.27 -12.03 -18.12
C VAL A 7 48.46 -10.78 -17.72
N VAL A 8 48.89 -9.58 -18.11
CA VAL A 8 48.19 -8.33 -17.79
C VAL A 8 46.88 -8.21 -18.57
N PHE A 9 46.83 -8.71 -19.80
CA PHE A 9 45.61 -8.67 -20.61
C PHE A 9 44.54 -9.65 -20.11
N ALA A 10 44.93 -10.81 -19.58
CA ALA A 10 44.00 -11.79 -19.03
C ALA A 10 43.29 -11.29 -17.74
N VAL A 11 43.96 -10.47 -16.93
CA VAL A 11 43.38 -9.89 -15.71
C VAL A 11 42.37 -8.77 -16.02
N LEU A 12 42.55 -8.03 -17.11
CA LEU A 12 41.64 -6.94 -17.51
C LEU A 12 40.30 -7.44 -18.06
N VAL A 13 40.22 -8.66 -18.59
CA VAL A 13 38.98 -9.23 -19.16
C VAL A 13 38.15 -9.98 -18.12
N ALA A 14 38.75 -10.41 -17.00
CA ALA A 14 38.04 -11.13 -15.94
C ALA A 14 37.27 -10.22 -14.94
N GLY A 15 37.32 -8.89 -15.11
CA GLY A 15 36.67 -7.92 -14.21
C GLY A 15 35.24 -7.52 -14.58
N CYS A 16 34.69 -8.00 -15.70
CA CYS A 16 33.29 -7.77 -16.08
C CYS A 16 32.38 -8.86 -15.50
N GLU A 17 32.37 -8.98 -14.18
CA GLU A 17 31.33 -9.74 -13.50
C GLU A 17 30.05 -8.89 -13.56
N GLY A 18 29.04 -9.39 -14.30
CA GLY A 18 27.78 -8.70 -14.52
C GLY A 18 27.12 -8.30 -13.19
N PRO A 19 26.26 -7.27 -13.19
CA PRO A 19 25.65 -6.78 -11.95
C PRO A 19 24.93 -7.93 -11.25
N GLY A 20 25.45 -8.31 -10.07
CA GLY A 20 24.86 -9.38 -9.28
C GLY A 20 23.38 -9.12 -8.99
N PRO A 21 22.58 -10.19 -8.80
CA PRO A 21 21.16 -10.06 -8.57
C PRO A 21 20.90 -9.12 -7.39
N ARG A 22 20.21 -8.00 -7.67
CA ARG A 22 19.88 -7.00 -6.65
C ARG A 22 18.84 -7.58 -5.72
N LEU A 23 19.28 -8.21 -4.63
CA LEU A 23 18.41 -8.90 -3.69
C LEU A 23 17.46 -7.98 -2.90
N ASN A 24 17.66 -6.66 -2.87
CA ASN A 24 16.88 -5.75 -2.01
C ASN A 24 16.81 -4.26 -2.44
N ALA A 25 17.25 -3.89 -3.64
CA ALA A 25 17.10 -2.48 -4.06
C ALA A 25 15.66 -2.26 -4.53
N PRO A 26 14.93 -1.25 -4.01
CA PRO A 26 13.59 -0.95 -4.49
C PRO A 26 13.64 -0.70 -6.00
N PRO A 27 12.81 -1.39 -6.80
CA PRO A 27 12.89 -1.31 -8.26
C PRO A 27 12.50 0.09 -8.72
N HIS A 28 13.51 0.87 -9.12
CA HIS A 28 13.32 2.08 -9.90
C HIS A 28 13.26 1.70 -11.39
N GLY A 29 12.17 1.06 -11.81
CA GLY A 29 11.91 0.69 -13.21
C GLY A 29 11.53 -0.77 -13.43
N GLN A 30 11.16 -1.10 -14.68
CA GLN A 30 10.94 -2.48 -15.11
C GLN A 30 12.29 -3.13 -15.41
N THR A 31 12.69 -4.12 -14.61
CA THR A 31 13.86 -4.94 -14.87
C THR A 31 13.45 -6.11 -15.76
N GLU A 32 14.26 -6.46 -16.76
CA GLU A 32 14.00 -7.65 -17.58
C GLU A 32 14.10 -8.94 -16.74
N GLU A 33 14.95 -8.95 -15.72
CA GLU A 33 15.01 -10.04 -14.74
C GLU A 33 14.18 -9.73 -13.50
N VAL A 34 13.15 -10.53 -13.27
CA VAL A 34 12.30 -10.51 -12.08
C VAL A 34 12.62 -11.71 -11.20
N SER A 35 12.58 -11.52 -9.89
CA SER A 35 12.80 -12.61 -8.93
C SER A 35 11.70 -13.66 -9.05
N ASN A 36 12.04 -14.94 -8.93
CA ASN A 36 11.09 -16.07 -8.86
C ASN A 36 10.08 -15.95 -7.69
N LEU A 37 10.37 -15.11 -6.69
CA LEU A 37 9.43 -14.86 -5.58
C LEU A 37 8.27 -13.93 -5.98
N ARG A 38 8.40 -13.19 -7.08
CA ARG A 38 7.40 -12.20 -7.53
C ARG A 38 6.02 -12.82 -7.70
N ASP A 39 5.94 -13.97 -8.36
CA ASP A 39 4.67 -14.66 -8.63
C ASP A 39 3.88 -14.94 -7.35
N THR A 40 4.57 -15.29 -6.26
CA THR A 40 3.91 -15.52 -4.97
C THR A 40 3.31 -14.24 -4.40
N TYR A 41 4.02 -13.11 -4.53
CA TYR A 41 3.55 -11.82 -4.05
C TYR A 41 2.47 -11.21 -4.94
N ASP A 42 2.45 -11.54 -6.24
CA ASP A 42 1.44 -11.04 -7.16
C ASP A 42 0.05 -11.55 -6.77
N PHE A 43 -0.09 -12.85 -6.45
CA PHE A 43 -1.36 -13.39 -5.95
C PHE A 43 -1.78 -12.77 -4.61
N MET A 44 -0.84 -12.52 -3.69
CA MET A 44 -1.15 -11.86 -2.43
C MET A 44 -1.61 -10.41 -2.65
N THR A 45 -0.98 -9.72 -3.60
CA THR A 45 -1.30 -8.34 -3.97
C THR A 45 -2.66 -8.27 -4.65
N ASP A 46 -2.97 -9.20 -5.56
CA ASP A 46 -4.26 -9.26 -6.24
C ASP A 46 -5.39 -9.60 -5.26
N ASN A 47 -5.18 -10.54 -4.34
CA ASN A 47 -6.16 -10.83 -3.29
C ASN A 47 -6.41 -9.61 -2.39
N ALA A 48 -5.35 -8.89 -2.01
CA ALA A 48 -5.49 -7.65 -1.25
C ALA A 48 -6.24 -6.60 -2.06
N LEU A 49 -5.95 -6.49 -3.36
CA LEU A 49 -6.60 -5.53 -4.26
C LEU A 49 -8.07 -5.86 -4.48
N LEU A 50 -8.42 -7.13 -4.66
CA LEU A 50 -9.78 -7.64 -4.83
C LEU A 50 -10.62 -7.47 -3.56
N ALA A 51 -10.02 -7.65 -2.38
CA ALA A 51 -10.70 -7.36 -1.12
C ALA A 51 -10.95 -5.85 -0.96
N ASP A 52 -9.99 -5.04 -1.41
CA ASP A 52 -9.94 -3.62 -1.15
C ASP A 52 -10.70 -2.75 -2.15
N MET A 53 -10.73 -3.12 -3.44
CA MET A 53 -11.43 -2.48 -4.56
C MET A 53 -11.61 -0.97 -4.38
N SER A 54 -10.52 -0.28 -4.06
CA SER A 54 -10.58 1.13 -3.68
C SER A 54 -9.58 1.98 -4.45
N VAL A 55 -10.02 3.21 -4.70
CA VAL A 55 -9.26 4.32 -5.25
C VAL A 55 -9.42 5.48 -4.28
N SER A 56 -8.34 6.24 -4.09
CA SER A 56 -8.28 7.39 -3.19
C SER A 56 -7.60 8.58 -3.85
N ASP A 57 -7.62 9.74 -3.17
CA ASP A 57 -7.09 10.99 -3.70
C ASP A 57 -5.62 10.95 -4.14
N CYS A 58 -4.80 10.05 -3.58
CA CYS A 58 -3.39 9.90 -3.99
C CYS A 58 -3.21 9.36 -5.43
N HIS A 59 -4.26 8.80 -6.03
CA HIS A 59 -4.28 8.33 -7.42
C HIS A 59 -4.52 9.47 -8.42
N PHE A 60 -4.77 10.68 -7.93
CA PHE A 60 -4.98 11.86 -8.75
C PHE A 60 -3.84 12.86 -8.56
N LEU A 61 -3.69 13.75 -9.54
CA LEU A 61 -2.89 14.94 -9.36
C LEU A 61 -3.56 15.89 -8.35
N PRO A 62 -2.77 16.60 -7.51
CA PRO A 62 -3.31 17.54 -6.52
C PRO A 62 -4.25 18.58 -7.16
N HIS A 63 -5.39 18.82 -6.50
CA HIS A 63 -6.44 19.79 -6.91
C HIS A 63 -7.00 19.60 -8.33
N ARG A 64 -6.80 18.44 -8.96
CA ARG A 64 -7.25 18.15 -10.32
C ARG A 64 -7.98 16.82 -10.38
N ALA A 65 -8.91 16.73 -11.32
CA ALA A 65 -9.54 15.48 -11.74
C ALA A 65 -8.75 14.84 -12.89
N ARG A 66 -7.45 14.61 -12.67
CA ARG A 66 -6.57 13.92 -13.62
C ARG A 66 -5.81 12.86 -12.88
N LEU A 67 -5.80 11.64 -13.41
CA LEU A 67 -5.07 10.53 -12.83
C LEU A 67 -3.56 10.79 -12.87
N SER A 68 -2.87 10.30 -11.85
CA SER A 68 -1.42 10.12 -11.89
C SER A 68 -1.09 8.79 -12.58
N SER A 69 0.18 8.56 -12.93
CA SER A 69 0.60 7.25 -13.48
C SER A 69 0.29 6.09 -12.53
N LEU A 70 0.39 6.33 -11.21
CA LEU A 70 -0.01 5.37 -10.19
C LEU A 70 -1.53 5.10 -10.23
N GLY A 71 -2.33 6.14 -10.45
CA GLY A 71 -3.79 6.00 -10.60
C GLY A 71 -4.19 5.22 -11.84
N GLU A 72 -3.51 5.47 -12.96
CA GLU A 72 -3.71 4.72 -14.21
C GLU A 72 -3.37 3.24 -14.03
N GLU A 73 -2.19 2.92 -13.46
CA GLU A 73 -1.78 1.54 -13.17
C GLU A 73 -2.78 0.83 -12.24
N ARG A 74 -3.20 1.52 -11.16
CA ARG A 74 -4.17 1.01 -10.20
C ARG A 74 -5.51 0.68 -10.87
N LEU A 75 -6.03 1.59 -11.69
CA LEU A 75 -7.31 1.39 -12.37
C LEU A 75 -7.22 0.31 -13.45
N THR A 76 -6.10 0.22 -14.16
CA THR A 76 -5.88 -0.87 -15.13
C THR A 76 -5.88 -2.23 -14.44
N ARG A 77 -5.22 -2.36 -13.29
CA ARG A 77 -5.22 -3.62 -12.52
C ARG A 77 -6.61 -3.93 -11.94
N LEU A 78 -7.33 -2.92 -11.45
CA LEU A 78 -8.71 -3.08 -10.97
C LEU A 78 -9.66 -3.49 -12.10
N ALA A 79 -9.53 -2.91 -13.30
CA ALA A 79 -10.35 -3.28 -14.45
C ALA A 79 -10.18 -4.76 -14.80
N ALA A 80 -8.94 -5.28 -14.82
CA ALA A 80 -8.67 -6.69 -15.04
C ALA A 80 -9.32 -7.58 -13.96
N LEU A 81 -9.26 -7.18 -12.68
CA LEU A 81 -9.94 -7.91 -11.60
C LEU A 81 -11.46 -7.87 -11.74
N MET A 82 -12.03 -6.75 -12.16
CA MET A 82 -13.47 -6.60 -12.40
C MET A 82 -13.95 -7.47 -13.56
N GLU A 83 -13.16 -7.62 -14.61
CA GLU A 83 -13.47 -8.52 -15.72
C GLU A 83 -13.51 -9.98 -15.27
N MET A 84 -12.57 -10.40 -14.41
CA MET A 84 -12.49 -11.79 -13.93
C MET A 84 -13.47 -12.14 -12.81
N TYR A 85 -13.72 -11.20 -11.88
CA TYR A 85 -14.44 -11.48 -10.62
C TYR A 85 -15.65 -10.58 -10.38
N GLY A 86 -15.83 -9.53 -11.20
CA GLY A 86 -16.87 -8.51 -10.99
C GLY A 86 -16.56 -7.54 -9.84
N GLY A 87 -17.61 -6.92 -9.30
CA GLY A 87 -17.54 -6.01 -8.16
C GLY A 87 -17.63 -4.53 -8.54
N ALA A 88 -17.44 -3.68 -7.54
CA ALA A 88 -17.53 -2.22 -7.65
C ALA A 88 -16.29 -1.56 -7.03
N ILE A 89 -15.86 -0.45 -7.62
CA ILE A 89 -14.78 0.39 -7.11
C ILE A 89 -15.35 1.37 -6.09
N ARG A 90 -14.70 1.43 -4.94
CA ARG A 90 -14.97 2.39 -3.87
C ARG A 90 -14.03 3.56 -4.03
N PHE A 91 -14.54 4.73 -4.37
CA PHE A 91 -13.79 5.96 -4.37
C PHE A 91 -13.88 6.62 -2.98
N SER A 92 -12.76 6.66 -2.26
CA SER A 92 -12.66 7.28 -0.95
C SER A 92 -11.90 8.59 -1.04
N SER A 93 -12.60 9.69 -0.82
CA SER A 93 -12.06 11.05 -0.90
C SER A 93 -12.09 11.74 0.46
N ALA A 94 -10.99 12.40 0.82
CA ALA A 94 -10.94 13.34 1.93
C ALA A 94 -11.27 14.78 1.48
N GLU A 95 -11.37 15.01 0.17
CA GLU A 95 -11.74 16.30 -0.40
C GLU A 95 -13.18 16.71 -0.04
N SER A 96 -13.34 17.99 0.32
CA SER A 96 -14.61 18.60 0.72
C SER A 96 -15.37 19.24 -0.44
N ASP A 97 -14.67 19.62 -1.52
CA ASP A 97 -15.29 20.19 -2.71
C ASP A 97 -16.08 19.12 -3.50
N PRO A 98 -17.42 19.16 -3.50
CA PRO A 98 -18.22 18.15 -4.19
C PRO A 98 -18.01 18.18 -5.71
N LYS A 99 -17.66 19.33 -6.30
CA LYS A 99 -17.43 19.42 -7.75
C LYS A 99 -16.19 18.63 -8.15
N LEU A 100 -15.12 18.74 -7.37
CA LEU A 100 -13.89 18.00 -7.62
C LEU A 100 -14.08 16.49 -7.43
N VAL A 101 -14.82 16.10 -6.38
CA VAL A 101 -15.16 14.69 -6.14
C VAL A 101 -15.94 14.12 -7.32
N THR A 102 -16.99 14.80 -7.77
CA THR A 102 -17.77 14.37 -8.95
C THR A 102 -16.91 14.27 -10.21
N ALA A 103 -16.05 15.26 -10.46
CA ALA A 103 -15.15 15.23 -11.61
C ALA A 103 -14.16 14.06 -11.56
N ARG A 104 -13.65 13.72 -10.37
CA ARG A 104 -12.78 12.56 -10.16
C ARG A 104 -13.52 11.24 -10.36
N THR A 105 -14.72 11.11 -9.82
CA THR A 105 -15.59 9.93 -10.07
C THR A 105 -15.83 9.75 -11.55
N GLN A 106 -16.16 10.83 -12.28
CA GLN A 106 -16.35 10.78 -13.72
C GLN A 106 -15.08 10.34 -14.46
N THR A 107 -13.92 10.84 -14.03
CA THR A 107 -12.62 10.44 -14.59
C THR A 107 -12.37 8.94 -14.42
N ILE A 108 -12.72 8.36 -13.26
CA ILE A 108 -12.62 6.91 -13.03
C ILE A 108 -13.54 6.16 -13.99
N THR A 109 -14.81 6.55 -14.05
CA THR A 109 -15.81 5.95 -14.94
C THR A 109 -15.38 5.98 -16.41
N ASP A 110 -14.88 7.10 -16.88
CA ASP A 110 -14.45 7.25 -18.28
C ASP A 110 -13.19 6.44 -18.58
N TYR A 111 -12.26 6.35 -17.64
CA TYR A 111 -11.07 5.52 -17.78
C TYR A 111 -11.42 4.03 -17.85
N LEU A 112 -12.30 3.54 -16.96
CA LEU A 112 -12.78 2.16 -16.96
C LEU A 112 -13.53 1.82 -18.26
N ARG A 113 -14.39 2.72 -18.73
CA ARG A 113 -15.09 2.56 -20.01
C ARG A 113 -14.10 2.49 -21.18
N GLY A 114 -13.05 3.32 -21.15
CA GLY A 114 -11.96 3.28 -22.13
C GLY A 114 -11.20 1.95 -22.18
N LEU A 115 -11.18 1.20 -21.06
CA LEU A 115 -10.64 -0.15 -20.97
C LEU A 115 -11.64 -1.25 -21.35
N GLY A 116 -12.89 -0.89 -21.70
CA GLY A 116 -13.93 -1.85 -22.09
C GLY A 116 -14.73 -2.45 -20.93
N VAL A 117 -14.56 -1.94 -19.71
CA VAL A 117 -15.39 -2.37 -18.56
C VAL A 117 -16.81 -1.82 -18.73
N ASP A 118 -17.82 -2.67 -18.49
CA ASP A 118 -19.21 -2.22 -18.44
C ASP A 118 -19.46 -1.42 -17.16
N VAL A 119 -19.62 -0.11 -17.31
CA VAL A 119 -19.77 0.82 -16.18
C VAL A 119 -21.22 1.20 -16.01
N THR A 120 -21.82 0.76 -14.91
CA THR A 120 -23.15 1.14 -14.44
C THR A 120 -23.04 2.19 -13.32
N ALA A 121 -24.19 2.70 -12.84
CA ALA A 121 -24.22 3.65 -11.73
C ALA A 121 -23.67 3.06 -10.40
N GLU A 122 -23.62 1.74 -10.28
CA GLU A 122 -23.15 1.03 -9.08
C GLU A 122 -21.66 0.65 -9.17
N THR A 123 -21.04 0.78 -10.35
CA THR A 123 -19.65 0.38 -10.56
C THR A 123 -18.66 1.24 -9.79
N VAL A 124 -18.98 2.52 -9.55
CA VAL A 124 -18.14 3.42 -8.75
C VAL A 124 -18.98 4.07 -7.66
N THR A 125 -18.75 3.66 -6.41
CA THR A 125 -19.46 4.19 -5.24
C THR A 125 -18.54 5.07 -4.40
N ASN A 126 -19.10 6.09 -3.76
CA ASN A 126 -18.35 6.90 -2.79
C ASN A 126 -18.53 6.27 -1.40
N GLU A 127 -17.59 5.40 -1.02
CA GLU A 127 -17.61 4.65 0.24
C GLU A 127 -16.21 4.60 0.88
N LEU A 128 -16.17 4.25 2.16
CA LEU A 128 -14.91 3.99 2.85
C LEU A 128 -14.23 2.74 2.31
N ARG A 129 -12.90 2.78 2.34
CA ARG A 129 -12.03 1.66 2.01
C ARG A 129 -12.31 0.48 2.94
N GLY A 130 -12.41 -0.74 2.39
CA GLY A 130 -12.68 -1.96 3.17
C GLY A 130 -14.16 -2.29 3.40
N GLY A 131 -15.10 -1.56 2.77
CA GLY A 131 -16.54 -1.85 2.80
C GLY A 131 -17.33 -0.93 3.71
N ARG A 132 -18.57 -1.34 4.06
CA ARG A 132 -19.55 -0.52 4.79
C ARG A 132 -19.06 -0.01 6.16
N GLY A 133 -17.96 -0.55 6.68
CA GLY A 133 -17.36 -0.14 7.94
C GLY A 133 -18.35 -0.22 9.10
N MET A 134 -18.03 0.48 10.18
CA MET A 134 -18.94 0.73 11.29
C MET A 134 -18.94 2.23 11.53
N GLU A 135 -20.13 2.81 11.60
CA GLU A 135 -20.26 4.24 11.89
C GLU A 135 -19.61 4.58 13.24
N ALA A 136 -18.96 5.74 13.33
CA ALA A 136 -18.27 6.13 14.57
C ALA A 136 -19.21 6.14 15.77
N SER A 137 -20.46 6.54 15.57
CA SER A 137 -21.52 6.50 16.59
C SER A 137 -21.84 5.07 17.05
N GLN A 138 -21.88 4.10 16.13
CA GLN A 138 -22.08 2.68 16.42
C GLN A 138 -20.88 2.11 17.17
N ALA A 139 -19.66 2.44 16.75
CA ALA A 139 -18.43 2.01 17.42
C ALA A 139 -18.33 2.58 18.85
N ILE A 140 -18.74 3.84 19.06
CA ILE A 140 -18.81 4.47 20.38
C ILE A 140 -19.87 3.77 21.25
N ALA A 141 -21.04 3.48 20.70
CA ALA A 141 -22.11 2.78 21.43
C ALA A 141 -21.68 1.36 21.86
N ILE A 142 -21.01 0.62 20.98
CA ILE A 142 -20.44 -0.70 21.29
C ILE A 142 -19.36 -0.57 22.36
N ARG A 143 -18.43 0.39 22.22
CA ARG A 143 -17.40 0.62 23.23
C ARG A 143 -17.96 1.00 24.61
N ALA A 144 -19.07 1.73 24.64
CA ALA A 144 -19.76 2.11 25.87
C ALA A 144 -20.51 0.94 26.52
N ASN A 145 -21.07 0.02 25.73
CA ASN A 145 -21.94 -1.05 26.21
C ASN A 145 -21.25 -2.42 26.39
N GLU A 146 -20.28 -2.77 25.55
CA GLU A 146 -19.65 -4.10 25.55
C GLU A 146 -18.35 -4.17 26.37
N GLY A 147 -17.86 -3.02 26.85
CA GLY A 147 -16.67 -2.94 27.68
C GLY A 147 -15.38 -3.19 26.88
N VAL A 148 -14.33 -2.44 27.23
CA VAL A 148 -13.00 -2.64 26.64
C VAL A 148 -12.48 -4.02 27.06
N TYR A 149 -12.11 -4.87 26.10
CA TYR A 149 -11.37 -6.10 26.36
C TYR A 149 -10.15 -5.77 27.25
N LYS A 150 -10.21 -6.18 28.51
CA LYS A 150 -9.06 -6.13 29.43
C LYS A 150 -8.33 -7.45 29.27
N PRO A 151 -7.19 -7.50 28.55
CA PRO A 151 -6.41 -8.73 28.49
C PRO A 151 -6.09 -9.15 29.93
N LYS A 152 -6.42 -10.40 30.28
CA LYS A 152 -5.96 -10.99 31.53
C LYS A 152 -4.44 -10.97 31.48
N ARG A 153 -3.81 -10.13 32.30
CA ARG A 153 -2.37 -10.22 32.56
C ARG A 153 -2.17 -11.51 33.34
N ASP A 154 -1.83 -12.59 32.64
CA ASP A 154 -1.44 -13.83 33.29
C ASP A 154 -0.25 -13.54 34.20
N ALA A 155 -0.43 -13.78 35.49
CA ALA A 155 0.55 -13.52 36.55
C ALA A 155 1.77 -14.48 36.50
N ARG A 156 2.14 -14.99 35.32
CA ARG A 156 3.26 -15.91 35.11
C ARG A 156 4.35 -15.41 34.16
N ALA A 157 4.28 -14.16 33.71
CA ALA A 157 5.41 -13.49 33.03
C ALA A 157 5.94 -12.35 33.90
N GLY A 158 6.51 -12.72 35.06
CA GLY A 158 7.03 -11.78 36.06
C GLY A 158 8.27 -12.32 36.76
N ALA A 159 9.12 -13.07 36.06
CA ALA A 159 10.51 -13.23 36.46
C ALA A 159 11.31 -12.14 35.73
N ALA A 160 11.44 -10.97 36.36
CA ALA A 160 12.39 -9.96 35.92
C ALA A 160 13.82 -10.50 36.15
N PRO A 161 14.74 -10.44 35.17
CA PRO A 161 16.15 -10.50 35.48
C PRO A 161 16.51 -9.24 36.28
N ALA A 162 17.06 -9.46 37.46
CA ALA A 162 17.60 -8.41 38.30
C ALA A 162 18.73 -7.67 37.55
N GLY A 163 18.63 -6.34 37.48
CA GLY A 163 19.75 -5.46 37.15
C GLY A 163 19.58 -4.65 35.88
N MET A 164 18.89 -3.51 35.99
CA MET A 164 19.20 -2.34 35.17
C MET A 164 18.81 -1.11 35.97
N THR A 165 19.81 -0.45 36.55
CA THR A 165 19.64 0.81 37.27
C THR A 165 19.60 1.93 36.24
N THR A 166 18.56 2.75 36.25
CA THR A 166 18.57 4.04 35.51
C THR A 166 17.91 5.12 36.34
N GLY A 167 18.75 5.97 36.91
CA GLY A 167 18.66 7.43 36.76
C GLY A 167 17.45 8.13 37.36
N SER A 168 17.62 8.61 38.58
CA SER A 168 16.83 9.68 39.20
C SER A 168 16.86 10.96 38.35
N GLY A 169 15.69 11.57 38.15
CA GLY A 169 15.52 12.88 37.53
C GLY A 169 14.19 13.49 37.98
N ALA A 170 14.19 14.04 39.19
CA ALA A 170 13.08 14.78 39.78
C ALA A 170 12.90 16.16 39.11
N ALA A 171 11.66 16.53 38.79
CA ALA A 171 11.25 17.92 38.62
C ALA A 171 9.82 18.10 39.13
N THR A 172 9.76 18.60 40.37
CA THR A 172 8.59 19.08 41.09
C THR A 172 8.18 20.46 40.57
N GLY A 173 6.88 20.78 40.53
CA GLY A 173 6.43 22.16 40.40
C GLY A 173 4.93 22.34 40.19
N GLY A 174 4.16 22.34 41.28
CA GLY A 174 2.78 22.82 41.29
C GLY A 174 2.69 24.32 41.64
N GLY A 175 1.56 24.95 41.34
CA GLY A 175 1.32 26.33 41.77
C GLY A 175 -0.01 26.93 41.30
N LYS A 176 -1.04 26.70 42.12
CA LYS A 176 -2.32 27.42 42.30
C LYS A 176 -3.25 27.66 41.11
#